data_AF-A0A2M7ZMQ2-F1
#
_entry.id   AF-A0A2M7ZMQ2-F1
#
_cell.length_a   1.000
_cell.length_b   1.000
_cell.length_c   1.000
_cell.angle_alpha   90.00
_cell.angle_beta   90.00
_cell.angle_gamma   90.00
#
_symmetry.space_group_name_H-M   'P 1'
#
loop_
_entity.id
_entity.type
_entity.pdbx_description
1 polymer ?
#
loop_
_entity_poly.entity_id
_entity_poly.type
_entity_poly.pdbx_seq_one_letter_code
_entity_poly.pdbx_strand_id
1 'polypeptide(L)' 'MQQYESLMQAIREMESDFEKFYVKEQAAAGTRLRKGLSQLRKHAQEMRKGIQELKAQRKASN' A
#
# COMPACT_ATOMS: atom_id res chain seq x y z
N MET A 1 -0.70 -10.03 10.95
CA MET A 1 -1.92 -9.20 11.05
C MET A 1 -1.64 -7.71 10.94
N GLN A 2 -0.72 -7.14 11.72
CA GLN A 2 -0.41 -5.69 11.66
C GLN A 2 -0.12 -5.14 10.24
N GLN A 3 0.65 -5.88 9.45
CA GLN A 3 0.97 -5.55 8.05
C GLN A 3 -0.27 -5.50 7.14
N TYR A 4 -1.23 -6.39 7.34
CA TYR A 4 -2.48 -6.43 6.59
C TYR A 4 -3.38 -5.24 6.95
N GLU A 5 -3.54 -4.96 8.25
CA GLU A 5 -4.31 -3.80 8.72
C GLU A 5 -3.75 -2.48 8.18
N SER A 6 -2.42 -2.35 8.12
CA SER A 6 -1.76 -1.17 7.56
C SER A 6 -2.07 -0.96 6.07
N LEU A 7 -2.11 -2.03 5.26
CA LEU A 7 -2.53 -1.94 3.86
C LEU A 7 -3.98 -1.50 3.72
N MET A 8 -4.87 -2.12 4.50
CA MET A 8 -6.29 -1.80 4.46
C MET A 8 -6.55 -0.35 4.87
N GLN A 9 -5.87 0.12 5.92
CA GLN A 9 -5.95 1.50 6.36
C GLN A 9 -5.51 2.47 5.27
N ALA A 10 -4.38 2.21 4.60
CA ALA A 10 -3.89 3.06 3.51
C ALA A 10 -4.89 3.14 2.34
N ILE A 11 -5.60 2.05 2.04
CA ILE A 11 -6.63 2.03 1.00
C ILE A 11 -7.86 2.84 1.45
N ARG A 12 -8.33 2.66 2.69
CA ARG A 12 -9.47 3.40 3.25
C ARG A 12 -9.24 4.91 3.27
N GLU A 13 -8.04 5.35 3.61
CA GLU A 13 -7.69 6.78 3.60
C GLU A 13 -7.80 7.42 2.20
N MET A 14 -7.59 6.63 1.15
CA MET A 14 -7.69 7.11 -0.23
C MET A 14 -9.13 7.07 -0.78
N GLU A 15 -10.08 6.43 -0.10
CA GLU A 15 -11.46 6.22 -0.59
C GLU A 15 -12.14 7.54 -0.98
N SER A 16 -12.04 8.56 -0.12
CA SER A 16 -12.65 9.87 -0.41
C SER A 16 -11.99 10.58 -1.61
N ASP A 17 -10.70 10.36 -1.84
CA ASP A 17 -9.99 10.91 -3.00
C ASP A 17 -10.33 10.12 -4.28
N PHE A 18 -10.62 8.82 -4.19
CA PHE A 18 -11.15 8.02 -5.30
C PHE A 18 -12.50 8.57 -5.78
N GLU A 19 -13.44 8.81 -4.87
CA GLU A 19 -14.74 9.41 -5.23
C GLU A 19 -14.55 10.81 -5.84
N LYS A 20 -13.74 11.67 -5.20
CA LYS A 20 -13.49 13.03 -5.69
C LYS A 20 -12.85 13.03 -7.08
N PHE A 21 -11.94 12.11 -7.37
CA PHE A 21 -11.26 12.05 -8.66
C PHE A 21 -12.14 11.44 -9.76
N TYR A 22 -12.74 10.26 -9.52
CA TYR A 22 -13.47 9.53 -10.56
C TYR A 22 -14.91 9.99 -10.77
N VAL A 23 -15.57 10.52 -9.73
CA VAL A 23 -16.97 10.96 -9.80
C VAL A 23 -17.07 12.48 -9.95
N LYS A 24 -16.26 13.23 -9.20
CA LYS A 24 -16.31 14.70 -9.15
C LYS A 24 -15.25 15.38 -10.02
N GLU A 25 -14.46 14.61 -10.77
CA GLU A 25 -13.41 15.07 -11.69
C GLU A 25 -12.39 16.06 -11.08
N GLN A 26 -12.15 15.95 -9.77
CA GLN A 26 -11.25 16.87 -9.05
C GLN A 26 -9.79 16.50 -9.29
N ALA A 27 -9.10 17.26 -10.16
CA ALA A 27 -7.71 17.01 -10.53
C ALA A 27 -6.75 16.92 -9.32
N ALA A 28 -6.95 17.76 -8.29
CA ALA A 28 -6.13 17.74 -7.08
C ALA A 28 -6.23 16.41 -6.29
N ALA A 29 -7.38 15.73 -6.34
CA ALA A 29 -7.54 14.40 -5.74
C ALA A 29 -6.72 13.35 -6.50
N GLY A 30 -6.61 13.47 -7.82
CA GLY A 30 -5.74 12.63 -8.64
C GLY A 30 -4.26 12.70 -8.23
N THR A 31 -3.75 13.91 -7.94
CA THR A 31 -2.38 14.07 -7.43
C THR A 31 -2.17 13.39 -6.07
N ARG A 32 -3.14 13.49 -5.16
CA ARG A 32 -3.08 12.81 -3.86
C ARG A 32 -3.15 11.30 -3.99
N LEU A 33 -4.07 10.77 -4.81
CA LEU A 33 -4.16 9.34 -5.11
C LEU A 33 -2.85 8.78 -5.65
N ARG A 34 -2.23 9.45 -6.63
CA ARG A 34 -0.95 8.98 -7.18
C ARG A 34 0.15 8.91 -6.12
N LYS A 35 0.20 9.89 -5.21
CA LYS A 35 1.16 9.88 -4.09
C LYS A 35 0.86 8.75 -3.10
N GLY A 36 -0.40 8.59 -2.69
CA GLY A 36 -0.84 7.52 -1.80
C GLY A 36 -0.59 6.12 -2.37
N LEU A 37 -0.93 5.90 -3.64
CA LEU A 37 -0.66 4.65 -4.35
C LEU A 37 0.84 4.36 -4.48
N SER A 38 1.67 5.40 -4.67
CA SER A 38 3.13 5.24 -4.69
C SER A 38 3.69 4.79 -3.34
N GLN A 39 3.13 5.30 -2.24
CA GLN A 39 3.49 4.87 -0.88
C GLN A 39 2.99 3.46 -0.59
N LEU A 40 1.75 3.15 -0.95
CA LEU A 40 1.17 1.80 -0.82
C LEU A 40 2.02 0.75 -1.55
N ARG A 41 2.48 1.07 -2.77
CA ARG A 41 3.37 0.19 -3.54
C ARG A 41 4.68 -0.07 -2.80
N LYS A 42 5.28 0.96 -2.18
CA LYS A 42 6.52 0.81 -1.41
C LYS A 42 6.31 -0.10 -0.20
N HIS A 43 5.28 0.14 0.60
CA HIS A 43 4.94 -0.70 1.75
C HIS A 43 4.69 -2.16 1.33
N ALA A 44 3.92 -2.39 0.26
CA ALA A 44 3.69 -3.73 -0.28
C ALA A 44 5.00 -4.43 -0.69
N GLN A 45 5.91 -3.69 -1.32
CA GLN A 45 7.21 -4.23 -1.74
C GLN A 45 8.10 -4.58 -0.54
N GLU A 46 8.13 -3.75 0.49
CA GLU A 46 8.90 -4.02 1.72
C GLU A 46 8.41 -5.27 2.43
N MET A 47 7.10 -5.45 2.56
CA MET A 47 6.54 -6.68 3.14
C MET A 47 6.88 -7.91 2.32
N ARG A 48 6.81 -7.82 0.98
CA ARG A 48 7.22 -8.91 0.09
C ARG A 48 8.69 -9.29 0.32
N LYS A 49 9.58 -8.30 0.46
CA LYS A 49 11.00 -8.54 0.77
C LYS A 49 11.17 -9.24 2.12
N GLY A 50 10.51 -8.75 3.17
CA GLY A 50 10.55 -9.37 4.50
C GLY A 50 10.08 -10.82 4.49
N ILE A 51 9.05 -11.16 3.71
CA ILE A 51 8.62 -12.57 3.52
C ILE A 51 9.71 -13.41 2.88
N GLN A 52 10.38 -12.90 1.84
CA GLN A 52 11.47 -13.62 1.17
C GLN A 52 12.67 -13.83 2.10
N GLU A 53 13.03 -12.80 2.88
CA GLU A 53 14.11 -12.88 3.88
C GLU A 53 13.80 -13.91 4.96
N LEU A 54 12.58 -13.92 5.51
CA LEU A 54 12.15 -14.94 6.48
C LEU A 54 12.19 -16.35 5.90
N LYS A 55 11.80 -16.53 4.63
CA LYS A 55 11.93 -17.83 3.96
C LYS A 55 13.39 -18.25 3.82
N ALA A 56 14.27 -17.33 3.44
CA ALA A 56 15.70 -17.60 3.30
C ALA A 56 16.34 -17.96 4.66
N GLN A 57 16.01 -17.23 5.73
CA GLN A 57 16.47 -17.52 7.09
C GLN A 57 16.05 -18.91 7.55
N ARG A 58 14.76 -19.28 7.39
CA ARG A 58 14.27 -20.63 7.73
C ARG A 58 14.97 -21.74 6.96
N LYS A 59 15.35 -21.50 5.70
CA LYS A 59 16.11 -22.47 4.89
C LYS A 59 17.56 -22.61 5.36
N ALA A 60 18.17 -21.53 5.88
CA ALA A 60 19.54 -21.56 6.38
C ALA A 60 19.67 -22.16 7.80
N SER A 61 18.58 -22.19 8.57
CA SER A 61 18.52 -22.78 9.92
C SER A 61 18.13 -24.26 9.95
N ASN A 62 17.85 -24.87 8.79
CA ASN A 62 17.62 -26.31 8.59
C ASN A 62 18.79 -26.94 7.85
#